data_AF-A0A923FRZ5-F1
#
_entry.id   AF-A0A923FRZ5-F1
#
_cell.length_a   1.000
_cell.length_b   1.000
_cell.length_c   1.000
_cell.angle_alpha   90.00
_cell.angle_beta   90.00
_cell.angle_gamma   90.00
#
_symmetry.space_group_name_H-M   'P 1'
#
loop_
_entity.id
_entity.type
_entity.pdbx_description
1 polymer ?
#
loop_
_entity_poly.entity_id
_entity_poly.type
_entity_poly.pdbx_seq_one_letter_code
_entity_poly.pdbx_strand_id
1 'polypeptide(L)' 'MASRQYRRSPANRVKSVYVRRYPRFRFGRWEDVTDHFRSPPGQLSFDF' A
#
# COMPACT_ATOMS: atom_id res chain seq x y z
N MET A 1 19.15 -26.46 -8.90
CA MET A 1 17.84 -25.82 -8.60
C MET A 1 18.09 -24.39 -8.16
N ALA A 2 17.68 -23.39 -8.96
CA ALA A 2 17.89 -21.99 -8.60
C ALA A 2 16.86 -21.59 -7.51
N SER A 3 17.34 -21.33 -6.30
CA SER A 3 16.51 -20.79 -5.23
C SER A 3 16.06 -19.39 -5.64
N ARG A 4 14.76 -19.23 -5.86
CA ARG A 4 14.14 -17.94 -6.14
C ARG A 4 14.21 -17.13 -4.84
N GLN A 5 15.31 -16.40 -4.66
CA GLN A 5 15.49 -15.49 -3.54
C GLN A 5 14.42 -14.40 -3.64
N TYR A 6 13.31 -14.61 -2.94
CA TYR A 6 12.33 -13.57 -2.73
C TYR A 6 13.02 -12.53 -1.86
N ARG A 7 13.57 -11.47 -2.49
CA ARG A 7 14.10 -10.30 -1.77
C ARG A 7 12.94 -9.79 -0.91
N ARG A 8 12.90 -10.19 0.35
CA ARG A 8 11.96 -9.65 1.33
C ARG A 8 12.28 -8.18 1.41
N SER A 9 11.47 -7.35 0.75
CA SER A 9 11.47 -5.92 1.02
C SER A 9 11.29 -5.76 2.53
N PRO A 10 12.02 -4.84 3.19
CA PRO A 10 11.93 -4.67 4.63
C PRO A 10 10.46 -4.62 5.02
N ALA A 11 10.07 -5.41 6.02
CA ALA A 11 8.67 -5.61 6.41
C ALA A 11 7.92 -4.29 6.68
N ASN A 12 8.67 -3.21 6.88
CA ASN A 12 8.18 -1.87 7.19
C ASN A 12 8.10 -0.91 5.98
N ARG A 13 8.42 -1.34 4.75
CA ARG A 13 8.14 -0.54 3.56
C ARG A 13 6.68 -0.71 3.20
N VAL A 14 5.88 0.32 3.50
CA VAL A 14 4.51 0.45 3.03
C VAL A 14 4.51 0.27 1.51
N LYS A 15 3.91 -0.82 1.03
CA LYS A 15 3.91 -1.18 -0.39
C LYS A 15 2.92 -0.30 -1.13
N SER A 16 3.37 0.85 -1.63
CA SER A 16 2.56 1.69 -2.50
C SER A 16 2.73 1.33 -3.99
N VAL A 17 1.74 1.70 -4.80
CA VAL A 17 1.78 1.67 -6.27
C VAL A 17 1.44 3.06 -6.74
N TYR A 18 2.28 3.58 -7.64
CA TYR A 18 2.00 4.83 -8.33
C TYR A 18 0.90 4.62 -9.37
N VAL A 19 -0.08 5.51 -9.39
CA VAL A 19 -1.20 5.52 -10.32
C VAL A 19 -1.30 6.89 -10.99
N ARG A 20 -2.00 6.95 -12.12
CA ARG A 20 -2.30 8.24 -12.75
C ARG A 20 -3.17 9.07 -11.80
N ARG A 21 -2.91 10.38 -11.68
CA ARG A 21 -3.69 11.29 -10.83
C ARG A 21 -5.18 11.19 -11.16
N TYR A 22 -6.00 10.94 -10.13
CA TYR A 22 -7.46 10.96 -10.26
C TYR A 22 -8.14 11.42 -8.95
N PRO A 23 -9.33 12.02 -9.04
CA PRO A 23 -10.09 12.43 -7.87
C PRO A 23 -10.80 11.23 -7.22
N ARG A 24 -10.71 11.12 -5.89
CA ARG A 24 -11.34 10.08 -5.07
C ARG A 24 -12.09 10.71 -3.90
N PHE A 25 -13.35 10.33 -3.70
CA PHE A 25 -14.12 10.77 -2.54
C PHE A 25 -13.95 9.81 -1.36
N ARG A 26 -13.45 10.30 -0.21
CA ARG A 26 -13.33 9.55 1.05
C ARG A 26 -13.56 10.49 2.23
N PHE A 27 -14.08 9.99 3.35
CA PHE A 27 -14.26 10.78 4.58
C PHE A 27 -14.94 12.15 4.37
N GLY A 28 -15.94 12.20 3.47
CA GLY A 28 -16.69 13.43 3.19
C GLY A 28 -15.98 14.47 2.31
N ARG A 29 -14.80 14.16 1.76
CA ARG A 29 -14.01 15.09 0.94
C ARG A 29 -13.52 14.45 -0.35
N TRP A 30 -13.29 15.28 -1.38
CA TRP A 30 -12.59 14.88 -2.59
C TRP A 30 -11.07 15.03 -2.39
N GLU A 31 -10.33 13.99 -2.77
CA GLU A 31 -8.87 13.93 -2.67
C GLU A 31 -8.28 13.63 -4.05
N ASP A 32 -7.21 14.31 -4.43
CA ASP A 32 -6.43 13.94 -5.61
C ASP A 32 -5.43 12.86 -5.23
N VAL A 33 -5.53 11.68 -5.86
CA VAL A 33 -4.72 10.53 -5.50
C VAL A 33 -3.76 10.17 -6.62
N THR A 34 -2.48 9.98 -6.26
CA THR A 34 -1.39 9.55 -7.15
C THR A 34 -0.75 8.23 -6.75
N ASP A 35 -1.09 7.72 -5.57
CA ASP A 35 -0.48 6.53 -4.99
C ASP A 35 -1.48 5.73 -4.15
N HIS A 36 -1.35 4.41 -4.20
CA HIS A 36 -2.22 3.48 -3.49
C HIS A 36 -1.41 2.47 -2.70
N PHE A 37 -1.81 2.25 -1.45
CA PHE A 37 -1.32 1.10 -0.69
C PHE A 37 -1.85 -0.20 -1.31
N ARG A 38 -0.96 -1.14 -1.65
CA ARG A 38 -1.33 -2.52 -2.07
C ARG A 38 -2.01 -3.30 -0.96
N SER A 39 -1.73 -2.91 0.28
CA SER A 39 -2.29 -3.47 1.50
C SER A 39 -2.45 -2.31 2.48
N PRO A 40 -3.64 -2.07 3.05
CA PRO A 40 -3.81 -1.09 4.11
C PRO A 40 -2.71 -1.22 5.19
N PRO A 41 -2.02 -0.13 5.55
CA PRO A 41 -1.15 -0.16 6.71
C PRO A 41 -2.00 -0.53 7.95
N GLY A 42 -1.52 -1.47 8.75
CA GLY A 42 -2.26 -1.96 9.92
C GLY A 42 -3.34 -3.02 9.63
N GLN A 43 -3.42 -3.59 8.42
CA GLN A 43 -4.40 -4.66 8.14
C GLN A 43 -4.23 -5.91 9.03
N LEU A 44 -3.05 -6.10 9.64
CA LEU A 44 -2.76 -7.19 10.59
C LEU A 44 -2.39 -6.68 11.99
N SER A 45 -2.54 -5.37 12.28
CA SER A 45 -2.46 -4.90 13.66
C SER A 45 -3.80 -5.20 14.31
N PHE A 46 -3.81 -6.21 15.16
CA PHE A 46 -4.94 -6.53 16.01
C PHE A 46 -4.60 -6.11 17.44
N ASP A 47 -5.50 -5.37 18.08
CA ASP A 47 -5.35 -4.86 19.45
C ASP A 47 -6.04 -5.80 20.46
N PHE A 48 -5.66 -7.08 20.48
CA PHE A 48 -6.14 -8.05 21.48
C PHE A 48 -5.03 -8.53 22.41
#